data_AF-A0A820HCE9-F1
#
_entry.id   AF-A0A820HCE9-F1
#
_cell.length_a   1.000
_cell.length_b   1.000
_cell.length_c   1.000
_cell.angle_alpha   90.00
_cell.angle_beta   90.00
_cell.angle_gamma   90.00
#
_symmetry.space_group_name_H-M   'P 1'
#
loop_
_entity.id
_entity.type
_entity.pdbx_description
1 polymer ?
#
loop_
_entity_poly.entity_id
_entity_poly.type
_entity_poly.pdbx_seq_one_letter_code
_entity_poly.pdbx_strand_id
1 'polypeptide(L)'
;MEKNYTKAVRYWKDCFDRIHDIHCAYNLGIMWTAGHYPPHYVVDHVQAWYYYSFAALHGQIDAKTVVAYYNARGGHPVIIRNASLSAIWARNVAEESSGVGTIARRALEAYRDRRWQTSFIFYLQTALAGVKLGYFNAGYLCKDFKNESSYDCIEEFLNKYLIIHGDNTNVDSYALATVADYYQWNKTNLTKVIQLYAQLYRNGDPQCLYNLAQMEENSNSNNTVPMDIWLDIGVKFDGKIVSNRYRKLQAIYQHCRKLKTAKSDESYIPCTLAYIKVSTIIFLNEQSKIVITITLTILTTYLYFY
;
A
#
# COMPACT_ATOMS: atom_id res chain seq x y z
N MET A 1 41.78 27.98 10.52
CA MET A 1 41.12 27.00 11.40
C MET A 1 42.13 25.92 11.76
N GLU A 2 42.32 25.67 13.05
CA GLU A 2 43.25 24.66 13.56
C GLU A 2 42.71 23.24 13.29
N LYS A 3 43.50 22.38 12.63
CA LYS A 3 43.10 20.99 12.34
C LYS A 3 43.46 20.09 13.52
N ASN A 4 42.59 20.02 14.53
CA ASN A 4 42.75 19.09 15.66
C ASN A 4 41.78 17.89 15.51
N TYR A 5 42.19 16.91 14.72
CA TYR A 5 41.40 15.70 14.44
C TYR A 5 41.14 14.85 15.69
N THR A 6 42.09 14.80 16.64
CA THR A 6 41.94 14.07 17.90
C THR A 6 40.82 14.61 18.75
N LYS A 7 40.75 15.94 18.89
CA LYS A 7 39.68 16.58 19.64
C LYS A 7 38.33 16.41 18.93
N ALA A 8 38.30 16.52 17.60
CA ALA A 8 37.08 16.33 16.81
C ALA A 8 36.52 14.91 16.92
N VAL A 9 37.36 13.88 16.71
CA VAL A 9 36.94 12.47 16.83
C VAL A 9 36.44 12.18 18.23
N ARG A 10 37.09 12.69 19.27
CA ARG A 10 36.61 12.52 20.65
C ARG A 10 35.19 13.06 20.84
N TYR A 11 34.91 14.28 20.39
CA TYR A 11 33.57 14.85 20.52
C TYR A 11 32.52 14.09 19.71
N TRP A 12 32.82 13.73 18.46
CA TRP A 12 31.88 12.97 17.63
C TRP A 12 31.65 11.57 18.19
N LYS A 13 32.68 10.92 18.74
CA LYS A 13 32.56 9.60 19.38
C LYS A 13 31.69 9.70 20.63
N ASP A 14 31.96 10.65 21.52
CA ASP A 14 31.16 10.88 22.74
C ASP A 14 29.70 11.19 22.39
N CYS A 15 29.47 12.00 21.36
CA CYS A 15 28.15 12.33 20.82
C CYS A 15 27.41 11.10 20.30
N PHE A 16 28.08 10.30 19.45
CA PHE A 16 27.52 9.08 18.89
C PHE A 16 27.22 8.04 19.98
N ASP A 17 28.13 7.81 20.92
CA ASP A 17 27.97 6.78 21.94
C ASP A 17 26.85 7.12 22.95
N ARG A 18 26.58 8.41 23.18
CA ARG A 18 25.55 8.85 24.14
C ARG A 18 24.15 8.88 23.55
N ILE A 19 24.01 9.41 22.33
CA ILE A 19 22.69 9.71 21.75
C ILE A 19 22.51 9.19 20.32
N HIS A 20 23.48 8.46 19.78
CA HIS A 20 23.45 7.90 18.43
C HIS A 20 23.15 8.96 17.34
N ASP A 21 23.73 10.15 17.50
CA ASP A 21 23.53 11.25 16.57
C ASP A 21 24.05 10.90 15.16
N ILE A 22 23.20 11.12 14.16
CA ILE A 22 23.44 10.73 12.77
C ILE A 22 24.55 11.55 12.10
N HIS A 23 24.74 12.80 12.50
CA HIS A 23 25.77 13.68 11.94
C HIS A 23 27.14 13.36 12.56
N CYS A 24 27.16 13.05 13.85
CA CYS A 24 28.34 12.53 14.53
C CYS A 24 28.78 11.20 13.90
N ALA A 25 27.85 10.27 13.65
CA ALA A 25 28.15 9.04 12.91
C ALA A 25 28.75 9.33 11.53
N TYR A 26 28.09 10.16 10.71
CA TYR A 26 28.59 10.52 9.37
C TYR A 26 30.02 11.09 9.41
N ASN A 27 30.30 12.01 10.35
CA ASN A 27 31.63 12.59 10.51
C ASN A 27 32.68 11.54 10.94
N LEU A 28 32.33 10.61 11.83
CA LEU A 28 33.23 9.49 12.17
C LEU A 28 33.54 8.62 10.95
N GLY A 29 32.57 8.39 10.07
CA GLY A 29 32.77 7.73 8.78
C GLY A 29 33.78 8.46 7.88
N ILE A 30 33.69 9.78 7.80
CA ILE A 30 34.67 10.62 7.08
C ILE A 30 36.07 10.44 7.67
N MET A 31 36.19 10.45 9.01
CA MET A 31 37.49 10.32 9.67
C MET A 31 38.17 8.98 9.39
N TRP A 32 37.41 7.88 9.39
CA TRP A 32 37.92 6.57 9.02
C TRP A 32 38.29 6.47 7.53
N THR A 33 37.51 7.08 6.65
CA THR A 33 37.79 7.11 5.19
C THR A 33 39.05 7.90 4.87
N ALA A 34 39.30 8.99 5.61
CA ALA A 34 40.46 9.84 5.43
C ALA A 34 41.72 9.34 6.18
N GLY A 35 41.60 8.29 6.99
CA GLY A 35 42.69 7.82 7.86
C GLY A 35 43.10 8.85 8.91
N HIS A 36 42.14 9.61 9.42
CA HIS A 36 42.36 10.66 10.42
C HIS A 36 41.79 10.31 11.80
N TYR A 37 41.33 9.07 12.00
CA TYR A 37 40.72 8.62 13.25
C TYR A 37 41.79 8.21 14.28
N PRO A 38 41.99 8.90 15.42
CA PRO A 38 43.05 8.52 16.36
C PRO A 38 42.66 7.34 17.26
N PRO A 39 43.63 6.53 17.73
CA PRO A 39 45.06 6.57 17.38
C PRO A 39 45.39 5.94 16.02
N HIS A 40 44.38 5.46 15.30
CA HIS A 40 44.49 4.71 14.05
C HIS A 40 44.49 5.61 12.81
N TYR A 41 45.62 6.26 12.55
CA TYR A 41 45.80 7.14 11.38
C TYR A 41 46.00 6.38 10.06
N VAL A 42 45.09 5.46 9.77
CA VAL A 42 45.08 4.61 8.57
C VAL A 42 43.67 4.55 8.02
N VAL A 43 43.55 4.47 6.70
CA VAL A 43 42.26 4.31 6.05
C VAL A 43 41.67 2.95 6.41
N ASP A 44 40.48 2.95 7.00
CA ASP A 44 39.71 1.74 7.28
C ASP A 44 38.30 1.88 6.70
N HIS A 45 38.11 1.26 5.53
CA HIS A 45 36.84 1.29 4.84
C HIS A 45 35.75 0.50 5.59
N VAL A 46 36.10 -0.56 6.33
CA VAL A 46 35.12 -1.37 7.06
C VAL A 46 34.54 -0.57 8.22
N GLN A 47 35.38 0.14 8.98
CA GLN A 47 34.92 1.04 10.03
C GLN A 47 34.17 2.24 9.47
N ALA A 48 34.65 2.84 8.39
CA ALA A 48 33.93 3.93 7.72
C ALA A 48 32.51 3.49 7.29
N TRP A 49 32.39 2.29 6.72
CA TRP A 49 31.12 1.72 6.29
C TRP A 49 30.15 1.52 7.46
N TYR A 50 30.62 1.07 8.62
CA TYR A 50 29.76 0.93 9.81
C TYR A 50 29.07 2.26 10.14
N TYR A 51 29.84 3.35 10.22
CA TYR A 51 29.30 4.66 10.55
C TYR A 51 28.42 5.25 9.43
N TYR A 52 28.83 5.12 8.16
CA TYR A 52 28.04 5.59 7.03
C TYR A 52 26.71 4.83 6.89
N SER A 53 26.73 3.50 7.02
CA SER A 53 25.51 2.69 6.94
C SER A 53 24.55 3.01 8.08
N PHE A 54 25.07 3.20 9.30
CA PHE A 54 24.27 3.69 10.42
C PHE A 54 23.63 5.05 10.09
N ALA A 55 24.43 6.05 9.71
CA ALA A 55 23.94 7.40 9.43
C ALA A 55 22.91 7.41 8.29
N ALA A 56 23.15 6.63 7.23
CA ALA A 56 22.26 6.53 6.07
C ALA A 56 20.91 5.89 6.42
N LEU A 57 20.92 4.79 7.17
CA LEU A 57 19.70 4.10 7.64
C LEU A 57 18.83 5.01 8.52
N HIS A 58 19.44 5.96 9.22
CA HIS A 58 18.76 6.90 10.10
C HIS A 58 18.49 8.27 9.47
N GLY A 59 18.70 8.43 8.16
CA GLY A 59 18.21 9.60 7.41
C GLY A 59 19.25 10.66 7.05
N GLN A 60 20.54 10.45 7.30
CA GLN A 60 21.56 11.43 6.89
C GLN A 60 21.82 11.35 5.38
N ILE A 61 21.53 12.43 4.66
CA ILE A 61 21.48 12.47 3.17
C ILE A 61 22.84 12.19 2.51
N ASP A 62 23.92 12.76 3.05
CA ASP A 62 25.26 12.58 2.48
C ASP A 62 25.76 11.14 2.66
N ALA A 63 25.43 10.50 3.79
CA ALA A 63 25.71 9.12 4.09
C ALA A 63 24.96 8.20 3.14
N LYS A 64 23.69 8.49 2.83
CA LYS A 64 22.93 7.77 1.80
C LYS A 64 23.60 7.87 0.43
N THR A 65 24.17 9.03 0.09
CA THR A 65 24.94 9.22 -1.15
C THR A 65 26.20 8.35 -1.17
N VAL A 66 26.91 8.27 -0.04
CA VAL A 66 28.07 7.38 0.11
C VAL A 66 27.67 5.90 0.02
N VAL A 67 26.56 5.50 0.64
CA VAL A 67 26.02 4.15 0.56
C VAL A 67 25.61 3.80 -0.87
N ALA A 68 24.95 4.71 -1.59
CA ALA A 68 24.64 4.53 -3.01
C ALA A 68 25.92 4.32 -3.82
N TYR A 69 26.94 5.15 -3.60
CA TYR A 69 28.22 5.07 -4.30
C TYR A 69 28.93 3.72 -4.12
N TYR A 70 29.04 3.23 -2.87
CA TYR A 70 29.67 1.94 -2.61
C TYR A 70 28.91 0.77 -3.26
N ASN A 71 27.57 0.82 -3.24
CA ASN A 71 26.75 -0.18 -3.93
C ASN A 71 26.90 -0.12 -5.46
N ALA A 72 27.05 1.07 -6.05
CA ALA A 72 27.23 1.26 -7.49
C ALA A 72 28.58 0.71 -7.98
N ARG A 73 29.65 1.08 -7.27
CA ARG A 73 31.03 0.81 -7.67
C ARG A 73 31.46 -0.61 -7.30
N GLY A 74 31.04 -1.11 -6.14
CA GLY A 74 31.67 -2.26 -5.51
C GLY A 74 33.12 -1.97 -5.10
N GLY A 75 33.92 -3.02 -4.89
CA GLY A 75 35.34 -2.88 -4.51
C GLY A 75 35.57 -2.49 -3.05
N HIS A 76 34.54 -2.51 -2.23
CA HIS A 76 34.63 -2.38 -0.78
C HIS A 76 34.89 -3.78 -0.16
N PRO A 77 35.71 -3.92 0.90
CA PRO A 77 36.05 -5.23 1.48
C PRO A 77 34.85 -6.09 1.89
N VAL A 78 33.74 -5.44 2.28
CA VAL A 78 32.51 -6.14 2.73
C VAL A 78 31.28 -5.87 1.86
N ILE A 79 31.36 -5.00 0.85
CA ILE A 79 30.20 -4.66 0.00
C ILE A 79 30.45 -5.13 -1.43
N ILE A 80 29.60 -6.05 -1.86
CA ILE A 80 29.53 -6.51 -3.25
C ILE A 80 28.71 -5.48 -4.05
N ARG A 81 29.13 -5.23 -5.29
CA ARG A 81 28.42 -4.34 -6.20
C ARG A 81 26.95 -4.76 -6.34
N ASN A 82 26.04 -3.84 -6.05
CA ASN A 82 24.59 -4.02 -6.19
C ASN A 82 23.96 -2.77 -6.81
N ALA A 83 23.81 -2.79 -8.13
CA ALA A 83 23.28 -1.66 -8.89
C ALA A 83 21.82 -1.31 -8.52
N SER A 84 20.99 -2.33 -8.23
CA SER A 84 19.60 -2.12 -7.85
C SER A 84 19.50 -1.40 -6.51
N LEU A 85 20.26 -1.84 -5.50
CA LEU A 85 20.30 -1.20 -4.19
C LEU A 85 20.88 0.22 -4.28
N SER A 86 21.90 0.42 -5.11
CA SER A 86 22.43 1.76 -5.40
C SER A 86 21.36 2.69 -5.97
N ALA A 87 20.55 2.23 -6.92
CA ALA A 87 19.50 3.04 -7.52
C ALA A 87 18.43 3.43 -6.50
N ILE A 88 18.08 2.52 -5.59
CA ILE A 88 17.14 2.78 -4.49
C ILE A 88 17.67 3.90 -3.57
N TRP A 89 18.93 3.83 -3.14
CA TRP A 89 19.53 4.87 -2.29
C TRP A 89 19.67 6.21 -3.00
N ALA A 90 20.16 6.21 -4.25
CA ALA A 90 20.30 7.43 -5.05
C ALA A 90 18.94 8.13 -5.26
N ARG A 91 17.90 7.34 -5.50
CA ARG A 91 16.53 7.84 -5.58
C ARG A 91 16.06 8.44 -4.26
N ASN A 92 16.30 7.79 -3.14
CA ASN A 92 15.91 8.30 -1.82
C ASN A 92 16.58 9.66 -1.52
N VAL A 93 17.85 9.83 -1.90
CA VAL A 93 18.56 11.13 -1.82
C VAL A 93 17.90 12.18 -2.71
N ALA A 94 17.54 11.83 -3.95
CA ALA A 94 16.90 12.76 -4.88
C ALA A 94 15.53 13.24 -4.39
N GLU A 95 14.75 12.34 -3.77
CA GLU A 95 13.45 12.65 -3.17
C GLU A 95 13.56 13.61 -1.97
N GLU A 96 14.68 13.58 -1.24
CA GLU A 96 14.96 14.46 -0.10
C GLU A 96 15.60 15.81 -0.50
N SER A 97 15.72 16.08 -1.80
CA SER A 97 16.26 17.35 -2.29
C SER A 97 15.35 18.54 -1.97
N SER A 98 15.97 19.65 -1.53
CA SER A 98 15.26 20.88 -1.18
C SER A 98 14.47 21.48 -2.36
N GLY A 99 14.97 21.30 -3.59
CA GLY A 99 14.32 21.77 -4.81
C GLY A 99 12.95 21.13 -5.00
N VAL A 100 12.87 19.79 -4.96
CA VAL A 100 11.60 19.09 -5.11
C VAL A 100 10.68 19.32 -3.90
N GLY A 101 11.25 19.36 -2.69
CA GLY A 101 10.51 19.70 -1.48
C GLY A 101 9.82 21.07 -1.54
N THR A 102 10.47 22.05 -2.18
CA THR A 102 9.90 23.40 -2.37
C THR A 102 8.68 23.37 -3.30
N ILE A 103 8.74 22.61 -4.40
CA ILE A 103 7.61 22.46 -5.32
C ILE A 103 6.44 21.73 -4.64
N ALA A 104 6.73 20.65 -3.91
CA ALA A 104 5.72 19.92 -3.14
C ALA A 104 5.03 20.79 -2.08
N ARG A 105 5.79 21.67 -1.40
CA ARG A 105 5.24 22.65 -0.44
C ARG A 105 4.26 23.61 -1.13
N ARG A 106 4.64 24.18 -2.29
CA ARG A 106 3.77 25.06 -3.08
C ARG A 106 2.50 24.36 -3.57
N ALA A 107 2.60 23.08 -3.91
CA ALA A 107 1.45 22.26 -4.25
C ALA A 107 0.47 22.18 -3.08
N LEU A 108 0.96 21.85 -1.88
CA LEU A 108 0.14 21.77 -0.67
C LEU A 108 -0.48 23.12 -0.27
N GLU A 109 0.25 24.22 -0.43
CA GLU A 109 -0.28 25.57 -0.18
C GLU A 109 -1.41 25.91 -1.15
N ALA A 110 -1.21 25.66 -2.45
CA ALA A 110 -2.26 25.84 -3.45
C ALA A 110 -3.49 24.97 -3.17
N TYR A 111 -3.29 23.74 -2.70
CA TYR A 111 -4.37 22.87 -2.22
C TYR A 111 -5.13 23.53 -1.07
N ARG A 112 -4.44 23.97 -0.01
CA ARG A 112 -5.08 24.61 1.15
C ARG A 112 -5.88 25.86 0.78
N ASP A 113 -5.43 26.60 -0.22
CA ASP A 113 -6.10 27.78 -0.77
C ASP A 113 -7.24 27.44 -1.76
N ARG A 114 -7.58 26.16 -1.93
CA ARG A 114 -8.60 25.66 -2.87
C ARG A 114 -8.29 25.94 -4.35
N ARG A 115 -7.01 26.15 -4.68
CA ARG A 115 -6.51 26.33 -6.05
C ARG A 115 -6.10 24.97 -6.62
N TRP A 116 -7.08 24.09 -6.85
CA TRP A 116 -6.86 22.67 -7.17
C TRP A 116 -6.05 22.45 -8.46
N GLN A 117 -6.32 23.22 -9.52
CA GLN A 117 -5.60 23.12 -10.78
C GLN A 117 -4.13 23.51 -10.61
N THR A 118 -3.87 24.58 -9.86
CA THR A 118 -2.51 25.01 -9.52
C THR A 118 -1.80 23.98 -8.65
N SER A 119 -2.49 23.41 -7.66
CA SER A 119 -1.97 22.32 -6.84
C SER A 119 -1.62 21.11 -7.69
N PHE A 120 -2.49 20.72 -8.63
CA PHE A 120 -2.27 19.61 -9.53
C PHE A 120 -1.03 19.82 -10.39
N ILE A 121 -0.83 21.01 -10.97
CA ILE A 121 0.36 21.32 -11.78
C ILE A 121 1.65 21.17 -10.96
N PHE A 122 1.68 21.64 -9.71
CA PHE A 122 2.87 21.49 -8.86
C PHE A 122 3.11 20.03 -8.44
N TYR A 123 2.05 19.26 -8.13
CA TYR A 123 2.20 17.83 -7.86
C TYR A 123 2.60 17.05 -9.13
N LEU A 124 2.13 17.43 -10.30
CA LEU A 124 2.56 16.89 -11.58
C LEU A 124 4.06 17.12 -11.81
N GLN A 125 4.56 18.33 -11.59
CA GLN A 125 6.00 18.63 -11.67
C GLN A 125 6.81 17.75 -10.70
N THR A 126 6.29 17.55 -9.49
CA THR A 126 6.89 16.67 -8.47
C THR A 126 6.88 15.20 -8.93
N ALA A 127 5.80 14.74 -9.56
CA ALA A 127 5.67 13.40 -10.12
C ALA A 127 6.65 13.17 -11.29
N LEU A 128 6.77 14.15 -12.19
CA LEU A 128 7.71 14.12 -13.31
C LEU A 128 9.17 14.08 -12.84
N ALA A 129 9.46 14.62 -11.66
CA ALA A 129 10.76 14.47 -10.99
C ALA A 129 10.98 13.09 -10.35
N GLY A 130 10.03 12.15 -10.49
CA GLY A 130 10.14 10.78 -9.99
C GLY A 130 9.74 10.59 -8.52
N VAL A 131 9.17 11.61 -7.87
CA VAL A 131 8.86 11.57 -6.44
C VAL A 131 7.49 10.95 -6.17
N LYS A 132 7.46 9.93 -5.29
CA LYS A 132 6.23 9.17 -4.94
C LYS A 132 5.05 10.05 -4.56
N LEU A 133 5.30 11.02 -3.69
CA LEU A 133 4.28 11.95 -3.19
C LEU A 133 3.59 12.71 -4.33
N GLY A 134 4.34 13.07 -5.38
CA GLY A 134 3.82 13.75 -6.55
C GLY A 134 2.79 12.88 -7.28
N TYR A 135 3.14 11.62 -7.56
CA TYR A 135 2.21 10.68 -8.19
C TYR A 135 0.94 10.47 -7.36
N PHE A 136 1.09 10.22 -6.06
CA PHE A 136 -0.06 10.00 -5.18
C PHE A 136 -1.01 11.21 -5.16
N ASN A 137 -0.50 12.41 -4.93
CA ASN A 137 -1.33 13.61 -4.81
C ASN A 137 -1.88 14.11 -6.15
N ALA A 138 -1.14 13.95 -7.25
CA ALA A 138 -1.67 14.24 -8.58
C ALA A 138 -2.85 13.30 -8.90
N GLY A 139 -2.68 11.99 -8.64
CA GLY A 139 -3.74 10.99 -8.79
C GLY A 139 -4.95 11.26 -7.88
N TYR A 140 -4.71 11.72 -6.64
CA TYR A 140 -5.78 12.13 -5.73
C TYR A 140 -6.62 13.27 -6.31
N LEU A 141 -5.95 14.31 -6.80
CA LEU A 141 -6.60 15.50 -7.38
C LEU A 141 -7.32 15.22 -8.69
N CYS A 142 -6.97 14.14 -9.40
CA CYS A 142 -7.69 13.76 -10.61
C CYS A 142 -9.20 13.56 -10.36
N LYS A 143 -9.61 13.16 -9.14
CA LYS A 143 -11.02 12.97 -8.76
C LYS A 143 -11.86 14.24 -8.90
N ASP A 144 -11.24 15.42 -8.77
CA ASP A 144 -11.95 16.70 -8.81
C ASP A 144 -12.28 17.18 -10.24
N PHE A 145 -11.72 16.56 -11.29
CA PHE A 145 -12.01 16.94 -12.68
C PHE A 145 -13.40 16.52 -13.17
N LYS A 146 -14.11 15.64 -12.43
CA LYS A 146 -15.53 15.25 -12.63
C LYS A 146 -15.94 14.94 -14.09
N ASN A 147 -15.03 14.38 -14.88
CA ASN A 147 -15.25 13.96 -16.27
C ASN A 147 -14.68 12.55 -16.49
N GLU A 148 -14.97 11.92 -17.63
CA GLU A 148 -14.44 10.58 -17.93
C GLU A 148 -12.89 10.54 -17.89
N SER A 149 -12.24 11.63 -18.30
CA SER A 149 -10.77 11.77 -18.21
C SER A 149 -10.21 11.75 -16.78
N SER A 150 -11.05 11.90 -15.75
CA SER A 150 -10.63 11.79 -14.35
C SER A 150 -10.16 10.38 -14.01
N TYR A 151 -10.82 9.36 -14.56
CA TYR A 151 -10.50 7.96 -14.27
C TYR A 151 -9.17 7.54 -14.92
N ASP A 152 -8.95 7.92 -16.18
CA ASP A 152 -7.66 7.66 -16.86
C ASP A 152 -6.50 8.36 -16.15
N CYS A 153 -6.71 9.60 -15.70
CA CYS A 153 -5.75 10.37 -14.90
C CYS A 153 -5.42 9.63 -13.59
N ILE A 154 -6.44 9.19 -12.84
CA ILE A 154 -6.26 8.43 -11.59
C ILE A 154 -5.44 7.16 -11.87
N GLU A 155 -5.83 6.39 -12.89
CA GLU A 155 -5.14 5.15 -13.24
C GLU A 155 -3.66 5.41 -13.53
N GLU A 156 -3.36 6.38 -14.39
CA GLU A 156 -1.97 6.65 -14.80
C GLU A 156 -1.10 7.00 -13.60
N PHE A 157 -1.53 7.94 -12.76
CA PHE A 157 -0.73 8.42 -11.63
C PHE A 157 -0.63 7.37 -10.53
N LEU A 158 -1.74 6.71 -10.16
CA LEU A 158 -1.73 5.75 -9.07
C LEU A 158 -1.06 4.42 -9.47
N ASN A 159 -1.20 3.93 -10.71
CA ASN A 159 -0.40 2.77 -11.14
C ASN A 159 1.09 3.08 -11.12
N LYS A 160 1.51 4.28 -11.58
CA LYS A 160 2.92 4.69 -11.46
C LYS A 160 3.35 4.75 -10.00
N TYR A 161 2.55 5.32 -9.10
CA TYR A 161 2.81 5.31 -7.66
C TYR A 161 3.02 3.89 -7.11
N LEU A 162 2.17 2.93 -7.48
CA LEU A 162 2.26 1.52 -7.06
C LEU A 162 3.55 0.86 -7.58
N ILE A 163 3.86 1.00 -8.87
CA ILE A 163 5.08 0.44 -9.49
C ILE A 163 6.33 0.99 -8.79
N ILE A 164 6.30 2.30 -8.52
CA ILE A 164 7.38 3.02 -7.87
C ILE A 164 7.53 2.62 -6.39
N HIS A 165 6.46 2.14 -5.75
CA HIS A 165 6.52 1.54 -4.42
C HIS A 165 7.11 0.11 -4.43
N GLY A 166 6.98 -0.63 -5.53
CA GLY A 166 7.45 -2.02 -5.66
C GLY A 166 6.69 -3.00 -4.76
N ASP A 167 7.30 -4.14 -4.42
CA ASP A 167 6.75 -5.19 -3.52
C ASP A 167 6.70 -4.78 -2.03
N ASN A 168 6.81 -3.49 -1.74
CA ASN A 168 6.94 -3.01 -0.38
C ASN A 168 5.60 -3.16 0.36
N THR A 169 5.59 -3.81 1.51
CA THR A 169 4.37 -4.17 2.26
C THR A 169 3.59 -2.97 2.81
N ASN A 170 4.16 -1.76 2.75
CA ASN A 170 3.55 -0.50 3.21
C ASN A 170 3.12 0.41 2.06
N VAL A 171 2.44 -0.14 1.05
CA VAL A 171 1.72 0.71 0.10
C VAL A 171 0.49 1.30 0.77
N ASP A 172 0.26 2.59 0.52
CA ASP A 172 -0.93 3.28 1.00
C ASP A 172 -2.23 2.57 0.56
N SER A 173 -3.09 2.22 1.53
CA SER A 173 -4.32 1.46 1.28
C SER A 173 -5.29 2.21 0.38
N TYR A 174 -5.33 3.54 0.47
CA TYR A 174 -6.22 4.36 -0.34
C TYR A 174 -5.82 4.33 -1.83
N ALA A 175 -4.52 4.35 -2.14
CA ALA A 175 -4.05 4.20 -3.52
C ALA A 175 -4.45 2.84 -4.12
N LEU A 176 -4.19 1.75 -3.40
CA LEU A 176 -4.57 0.40 -3.83
C LEU A 176 -6.09 0.27 -4.04
N ALA A 177 -6.89 0.79 -3.10
CA ALA A 177 -8.34 0.73 -3.18
C ALA A 177 -8.86 1.51 -4.39
N THR A 178 -8.34 2.73 -4.60
CA THR A 178 -8.75 3.58 -5.73
C THR A 178 -8.41 2.92 -7.08
N VAL A 179 -7.26 2.26 -7.20
CA VAL A 179 -6.89 1.54 -8.42
C VAL A 179 -7.81 0.31 -8.64
N ALA A 180 -8.15 -0.41 -7.57
CA ALA A 180 -9.08 -1.53 -7.64
C ALA A 180 -10.49 -1.06 -8.08
N ASP A 181 -11.00 0.02 -7.50
CA ASP A 181 -12.29 0.63 -7.86
C ASP A 181 -12.33 1.03 -9.34
N TYR A 182 -11.25 1.62 -9.87
CA TYR A 182 -11.12 1.98 -11.28
C TYR A 182 -11.23 0.74 -12.19
N TYR A 183 -10.46 -0.32 -11.92
CA TYR A 183 -10.50 -1.54 -12.73
C TYR A 183 -11.86 -2.26 -12.62
N GLN A 184 -12.52 -2.15 -11.46
CA GLN A 184 -13.86 -2.71 -11.26
C GLN A 184 -14.90 -1.94 -12.09
N TRP A 185 -14.83 -0.61 -12.09
CA TRP A 185 -15.76 0.24 -12.86
C TRP A 185 -15.61 0.03 -14.37
N ASN A 186 -14.37 0.02 -14.87
CA ASN A 186 -14.08 -0.21 -16.28
C ASN A 186 -14.23 -1.68 -16.73
N LYS A 187 -14.42 -2.62 -15.79
CA LYS A 187 -14.55 -4.07 -16.04
C LYS A 187 -13.44 -4.67 -16.90
N THR A 188 -12.25 -4.07 -16.90
CA THR A 188 -11.14 -4.44 -17.79
C THR A 188 -10.30 -5.61 -17.25
N ASN A 189 -10.17 -5.75 -15.92
CA ASN A 189 -9.34 -6.81 -15.32
C ASN A 189 -9.84 -7.24 -13.93
N LEU A 190 -10.84 -8.12 -13.91
CA LEU A 190 -11.43 -8.62 -12.64
C LEU A 190 -10.44 -9.39 -11.78
N THR A 191 -9.51 -10.14 -12.38
CA THR A 191 -8.47 -10.86 -11.63
C THR A 191 -7.60 -9.90 -10.84
N LYS A 192 -7.19 -8.78 -11.45
CA LYS A 192 -6.40 -7.74 -10.77
C LYS A 192 -7.19 -7.08 -9.64
N VAL A 193 -8.48 -6.79 -9.86
CA VAL A 193 -9.38 -6.25 -8.80
C VAL A 193 -9.44 -7.19 -7.60
N ILE A 194 -9.67 -8.48 -7.84
CA ILE A 194 -9.75 -9.50 -6.77
C ILE A 194 -8.45 -9.56 -5.98
N GLN A 195 -7.30 -9.58 -6.66
CA GLN A 195 -5.99 -9.59 -6.02
C GLN A 195 -5.74 -8.34 -5.16
N LEU A 196 -6.09 -7.16 -5.67
CA LEU A 196 -5.92 -5.89 -4.94
C LEU A 196 -6.79 -5.84 -3.69
N TYR A 197 -8.09 -6.20 -3.78
CA TYR A 197 -8.94 -6.24 -2.60
C TYR A 197 -8.53 -7.32 -1.59
N ALA A 198 -8.09 -8.49 -2.05
CA ALA A 198 -7.58 -9.53 -1.17
C ALA A 198 -6.32 -9.06 -0.42
N GLN A 199 -5.41 -8.35 -1.11
CA GLN A 199 -4.24 -7.73 -0.48
C GLN A 199 -4.64 -6.67 0.55
N LEU A 200 -5.57 -5.77 0.21
CA LEU A 200 -6.03 -4.72 1.13
C LEU A 200 -6.71 -5.28 2.37
N TYR A 201 -7.51 -6.32 2.20
CA TYR A 201 -8.12 -7.02 3.31
C TYR A 201 -7.07 -7.66 4.23
N ARG A 202 -6.02 -8.27 3.67
CA ARG A 202 -4.87 -8.79 4.46
C ARG A 202 -4.15 -7.67 5.24
N ASN A 203 -4.14 -6.45 4.70
CA ASN A 203 -3.61 -5.26 5.36
C ASN A 203 -4.56 -4.67 6.42
N GLY A 204 -5.68 -5.34 6.71
CA GLY A 204 -6.62 -4.96 7.76
C GLY A 204 -7.75 -4.02 7.32
N ASP A 205 -7.99 -3.90 6.01
CA ASP A 205 -9.09 -3.09 5.47
C ASP A 205 -10.38 -3.92 5.26
N PRO A 206 -11.38 -3.82 6.17
CA PRO A 206 -12.57 -4.65 6.11
C PRO A 206 -13.53 -4.26 4.98
N GLN A 207 -13.45 -3.02 4.46
CA GLN A 207 -14.28 -2.58 3.33
C GLN A 207 -13.97 -3.40 2.07
N CYS A 208 -12.75 -3.89 1.92
CA CYS A 208 -12.37 -4.70 0.78
C CYS A 208 -13.04 -6.08 0.77
N LEU A 209 -13.34 -6.64 1.95
CA LEU A 209 -14.13 -7.86 2.04
C LEU A 209 -15.57 -7.66 1.57
N TYR A 210 -16.16 -6.50 1.90
CA TYR A 210 -17.46 -6.11 1.40
C TYR A 210 -17.45 -5.99 -0.14
N ASN A 211 -16.44 -5.34 -0.71
CA ASN A 211 -16.33 -5.18 -2.17
C ASN A 211 -16.19 -6.55 -2.88
N LEU A 212 -15.36 -7.46 -2.35
CA LEU A 212 -15.26 -8.83 -2.86
C LEU A 212 -16.60 -9.59 -2.77
N ALA A 213 -17.35 -9.41 -1.67
CA ALA A 213 -18.67 -10.02 -1.52
C ALA A 213 -19.69 -9.45 -2.51
N GLN A 214 -19.67 -8.14 -2.77
CA GLN A 214 -20.49 -7.54 -3.82
C GLN A 214 -20.15 -8.08 -5.21
N MET A 215 -18.87 -8.31 -5.50
CA MET A 215 -18.47 -8.94 -6.77
C MET A 215 -19.07 -10.34 -6.89
N GLU A 216 -19.00 -11.15 -5.84
CA GLU A 216 -19.62 -12.48 -5.77
C GLU A 216 -21.15 -12.43 -5.86
N GLU A 217 -21.79 -11.36 -5.38
CA GLU A 217 -23.23 -11.14 -5.44
C GLU A 217 -23.72 -10.67 -6.82
N ASN A 218 -22.88 -9.94 -7.55
CA ASN A 218 -23.19 -9.40 -8.88
C ASN A 218 -22.64 -10.25 -10.03
N SER A 219 -21.79 -11.25 -9.74
CA SER A 219 -21.16 -12.09 -10.77
C SER A 219 -22.14 -13.02 -11.48
N ASN A 220 -21.94 -13.21 -12.78
CA ASN A 220 -22.43 -14.41 -13.48
C ASN A 220 -21.44 -15.57 -13.26
N SER A 221 -21.77 -16.79 -13.69
CA SER A 221 -20.99 -18.02 -13.41
C SER A 221 -19.49 -17.92 -13.71
N ASN A 222 -19.06 -17.03 -14.62
CA ASN A 222 -17.67 -16.92 -15.08
C ASN A 222 -16.85 -15.81 -14.38
N ASN A 223 -17.46 -14.99 -13.51
CA ASN A 223 -16.82 -13.81 -12.89
C ASN A 223 -16.87 -13.86 -11.35
N THR A 224 -16.81 -15.06 -10.77
CA THR A 224 -16.83 -15.26 -9.31
C THR A 224 -15.44 -15.12 -8.71
N VAL A 225 -15.37 -14.81 -7.41
CA VAL A 225 -14.10 -14.77 -6.70
C VAL A 225 -13.61 -16.21 -6.47
N PRO A 226 -12.42 -16.58 -6.96
CA PRO A 226 -11.89 -17.93 -6.83
C PRO A 226 -11.83 -18.41 -5.37
N MET A 227 -12.08 -19.71 -5.16
CA MET A 227 -12.18 -20.30 -3.82
C MET A 227 -10.86 -20.24 -3.03
N ASP A 228 -9.73 -20.38 -3.73
CA ASP A 228 -8.38 -20.22 -3.19
C ASP A 228 -8.17 -18.84 -2.57
N ILE A 229 -8.69 -17.78 -3.20
CA ILE A 229 -8.59 -16.41 -2.65
C ILE A 229 -9.37 -16.29 -1.34
N TRP A 230 -10.58 -16.85 -1.26
CA TRP A 230 -11.36 -16.83 -0.02
C TRP A 230 -10.65 -17.56 1.12
N LEU A 231 -10.03 -18.70 0.82
CA LEU A 231 -9.25 -19.47 1.78
C LEU A 231 -7.98 -18.73 2.22
N ASP A 232 -7.27 -18.10 1.28
CA ASP A 232 -6.07 -17.29 1.55
C ASP A 232 -6.37 -16.13 2.50
N ILE A 233 -7.50 -15.45 2.32
CA ILE A 233 -7.95 -14.37 3.20
C ILE A 233 -8.68 -14.87 4.45
N GLY A 234 -8.66 -16.17 4.73
CA GLY A 234 -9.17 -16.75 5.97
C GLY A 234 -10.70 -16.84 6.08
N VAL A 235 -11.43 -16.68 4.98
CA VAL A 235 -12.88 -16.88 4.93
C VAL A 235 -13.16 -18.36 4.67
N LYS A 236 -13.58 -19.07 5.71
CA LYS A 236 -13.89 -20.51 5.64
C LYS A 236 -15.38 -20.74 5.38
N PHE A 237 -15.67 -21.71 4.52
CA PHE A 237 -17.03 -22.15 4.21
C PHE A 237 -17.22 -23.61 4.61
N ASP A 238 -18.35 -23.95 5.22
CA ASP A 238 -18.72 -25.35 5.41
C ASP A 238 -19.10 -26.00 4.07
N GLY A 239 -18.82 -27.30 3.90
CA GLY A 239 -19.04 -28.01 2.63
C GLY A 239 -20.48 -27.99 2.10
N LYS A 240 -21.48 -27.76 2.96
CA LYS A 240 -22.91 -27.58 2.57
C LYS A 240 -23.25 -26.16 2.10
N ILE A 241 -22.37 -25.19 2.33
CA ILE A 241 -22.57 -23.75 2.04
C ILE A 241 -22.14 -23.39 0.61
N VAL A 242 -21.20 -24.15 0.03
CA VAL A 242 -20.60 -23.86 -1.28
C VAL A 242 -21.61 -23.99 -2.44
N SER A 243 -22.62 -24.85 -2.32
CA SER A 243 -23.60 -25.08 -3.40
C SER A 243 -24.71 -24.02 -3.46
N ASN A 244 -24.87 -23.18 -2.44
CA ASN A 244 -25.89 -22.13 -2.40
C ASN A 244 -25.23 -20.75 -2.29
N ARG A 245 -25.27 -19.99 -3.40
CA ARG A 245 -24.73 -18.63 -3.51
C ARG A 245 -25.15 -17.72 -2.35
N TYR A 246 -26.42 -17.75 -1.95
CA TYR A 246 -26.91 -16.89 -0.87
C TYR A 246 -26.34 -17.29 0.48
N ARG A 247 -26.18 -18.59 0.77
CA ARG A 247 -25.54 -19.04 2.00
C ARG A 247 -24.05 -18.70 2.04
N LYS A 248 -23.35 -18.80 0.89
CA LYS A 248 -21.96 -18.31 0.75
C LYS A 248 -21.87 -16.82 1.08
N LEU A 249 -22.70 -15.97 0.44
CA LEU A 249 -22.75 -14.53 0.70
C LEU A 249 -23.09 -14.20 2.16
N GLN A 250 -24.04 -14.92 2.76
CA GLN A 250 -24.41 -14.74 4.16
C GLN A 250 -23.21 -14.99 5.09
N ALA A 251 -22.42 -16.04 4.83
CA ALA A 251 -21.21 -16.34 5.60
C ALA A 251 -20.15 -15.25 5.43
N ILE A 252 -19.93 -14.75 4.20
CA ILE A 252 -18.96 -13.66 3.94
C ILE A 252 -19.36 -12.39 4.68
N TYR A 253 -20.61 -11.93 4.56
CA TYR A 253 -21.07 -10.72 5.24
C TYR A 253 -21.12 -10.88 6.76
N GLN A 254 -21.40 -12.09 7.26
CA GLN A 254 -21.31 -12.39 8.69
C GLN A 254 -19.88 -12.28 9.20
N HIS A 255 -18.90 -12.73 8.41
CA HIS A 255 -17.49 -12.57 8.72
C HIS A 255 -17.09 -11.10 8.70
N CYS A 256 -17.47 -10.36 7.64
CA CYS A 256 -17.18 -8.93 7.52
C CYS A 256 -17.63 -8.12 8.74
N ARG A 257 -18.89 -8.26 9.17
CA ARG A 257 -19.41 -7.48 10.30
C ARG A 257 -18.78 -7.81 11.66
N LYS A 258 -18.11 -8.97 11.78
CA LYS A 258 -17.49 -9.44 13.02
C LYS A 258 -16.02 -9.03 13.14
N LEU A 259 -15.44 -8.46 12.08
CA LEU A 259 -14.06 -7.99 12.09
C LEU A 259 -13.91 -6.84 13.08
N LYS A 260 -12.90 -6.95 13.94
CA LYS A 260 -12.46 -5.89 14.84
C LYS A 260 -11.09 -5.42 14.39
N THR A 261 -11.07 -4.43 13.51
CA THR A 261 -9.84 -3.76 13.04
C THR A 261 -9.93 -2.28 13.37
N ALA A 262 -8.84 -1.53 13.23
CA ALA A 262 -8.86 -0.08 13.42
C ALA A 262 -9.85 0.67 12.51
N LYS A 263 -10.32 0.01 11.43
CA LYS A 263 -11.30 0.51 10.45
C LYS A 263 -12.65 -0.23 10.51
N SER A 264 -12.93 -1.01 11.55
CA SER A 264 -14.16 -1.82 11.61
C SER A 264 -15.42 -0.99 11.55
N ASP A 265 -15.40 0.23 12.11
CA ASP A 265 -16.57 1.09 12.23
C ASP A 265 -17.12 1.53 10.87
N GLU A 266 -16.24 1.75 9.89
CA GLU A 266 -16.63 2.18 8.54
C GLU A 266 -17.33 1.06 7.76
N SER A 267 -16.87 -0.18 7.92
CA SER A 267 -17.43 -1.36 7.22
C SER A 267 -18.63 -2.01 7.92
N TYR A 268 -18.87 -1.70 9.21
CA TYR A 268 -19.87 -2.39 10.01
C TYR A 268 -21.29 -2.20 9.46
N ILE A 269 -21.66 -0.96 9.13
CA ILE A 269 -22.99 -0.63 8.60
C ILE A 269 -23.22 -1.29 7.23
N PRO A 270 -22.34 -1.10 6.21
CA PRO A 270 -22.50 -1.77 4.92
C PRO A 270 -22.61 -3.29 5.03
N CYS A 271 -21.74 -3.93 5.81
CA CYS A 271 -21.74 -5.38 5.98
C CYS A 271 -22.96 -5.91 6.73
N THR A 272 -23.48 -5.15 7.70
CA THR A 272 -24.69 -5.52 8.44
C THR A 272 -25.93 -5.42 7.56
N LEU A 273 -26.06 -4.35 6.79
CA LEU A 273 -27.18 -4.18 5.85
C LEU A 273 -27.18 -5.27 4.77
N ALA A 274 -26.01 -5.58 4.20
CA ALA A 274 -25.89 -6.66 3.22
C ALA A 274 -26.17 -8.04 3.82
N TYR A 275 -25.72 -8.31 5.05
CA TYR A 275 -26.07 -9.52 5.77
C TYR A 275 -27.58 -9.68 5.97
N ILE A 276 -28.27 -8.60 6.39
CA ILE A 276 -29.73 -8.60 6.56
C ILE A 276 -30.42 -8.88 5.23
N LYS A 277 -30.05 -8.14 4.17
CA LYS A 277 -30.58 -8.33 2.81
C LYS A 277 -30.51 -9.79 2.36
N VAL A 278 -29.33 -10.41 2.45
CA VAL A 278 -29.14 -11.81 2.02
C VAL A 278 -29.91 -12.77 2.93
N SER A 279 -29.96 -12.51 4.23
CA SER A 279 -30.73 -13.33 5.18
C SER A 279 -32.23 -13.29 4.88
N THR A 280 -32.77 -12.12 4.52
CA THR A 280 -34.17 -11.97 4.10
C THR A 280 -34.44 -12.74 2.80
N ILE A 281 -33.53 -12.70 1.82
CA ILE A 281 -33.67 -13.48 0.57
C ILE A 281 -33.69 -14.99 0.86
N ILE A 282 -32.81 -15.48 1.73
CA ILE A 282 -32.79 -16.90 2.13
C ILE A 282 -34.13 -17.28 2.76
N PHE A 283 -34.61 -16.47 3.72
CA PHE A 283 -35.88 -16.71 4.39
C PHE A 283 -37.05 -16.76 3.40
N LEU A 284 -37.17 -15.80 2.49
CA LEU A 284 -38.24 -15.77 1.48
C LEU A 284 -38.18 -16.98 0.54
N ASN A 285 -36.99 -17.42 0.15
CA ASN A 285 -36.80 -18.60 -0.71
C ASN A 285 -37.14 -19.91 0.00
N GLU A 286 -36.92 -20.00 1.30
CA GLU A 286 -37.33 -21.18 2.09
C GLU A 286 -38.85 -21.21 2.25
N GLN A 287 -39.49 -20.06 2.53
CA GLN A 287 -40.96 -19.97 2.61
C GLN A 287 -41.65 -20.29 1.28
N SER A 288 -41.15 -19.80 0.15
CA SER A 288 -41.75 -20.07 -1.16
C SER A 288 -41.72 -21.56 -1.52
N LYS A 289 -40.64 -22.27 -1.19
CA LYS A 289 -40.55 -23.73 -1.39
C LYS A 289 -41.57 -24.49 -0.55
N ILE A 290 -41.82 -24.06 0.68
CA ILE A 290 -42.83 -24.68 1.56
C ILE A 290 -44.21 -24.49 0.94
N VAL A 291 -44.56 -23.27 0.53
CA VAL A 291 -45.85 -22.97 -0.12
C VAL A 291 -46.05 -23.81 -1.39
N ILE A 292 -45.04 -23.89 -2.26
CA ILE A 292 -45.09 -24.68 -3.50
C ILE A 292 -45.26 -26.18 -3.21
N THR A 293 -44.59 -26.69 -2.17
CA THR A 293 -44.67 -28.11 -1.81
C THR A 293 -46.06 -28.45 -1.24
N ILE A 294 -46.63 -27.55 -0.43
CA ILE A 294 -48.01 -27.69 0.09
C ILE A 294 -49.02 -27.63 -1.06
N THR A 295 -48.89 -26.69 -2.00
CA THR A 295 -49.82 -26.61 -3.14
C THR A 295 -49.71 -27.83 -4.05
N LEU A 296 -48.49 -28.32 -4.34
CA LEU A 296 -48.29 -29.54 -5.13
C LEU A 296 -48.86 -30.78 -4.43
N THR A 297 -48.68 -30.92 -3.11
CA THR A 297 -49.24 -32.06 -2.35
C THR A 297 -50.76 -32.03 -2.28
N ILE A 298 -51.37 -30.85 -2.15
CA ILE A 298 -52.83 -30.69 -2.24
C ILE A 298 -53.31 -31.02 -3.65
N LEU A 299 -52.61 -30.57 -4.70
CA LEU A 299 -52.99 -30.85 -6.09
C LEU A 299 -52.88 -32.35 -6.43
N THR A 300 -51.81 -33.02 -5.99
CA THR A 300 -51.61 -34.45 -6.25
C THR A 300 -52.60 -35.31 -5.46
N THR A 301 -52.91 -34.95 -4.21
CA THR A 301 -53.98 -35.64 -3.46
C THR A 301 -55.34 -35.43 -4.11
N TYR A 302 -55.66 -34.21 -4.56
CA TYR A 302 -56.91 -33.93 -5.29
C TYR A 302 -57.03 -34.77 -6.58
N LEU A 303 -55.94 -34.89 -7.35
CA LEU A 303 -55.87 -35.73 -8.57
C LEU A 303 -55.84 -37.25 -8.30
N TYR A 304 -55.61 -37.69 -7.07
CA TYR A 304 -55.60 -39.11 -6.71
C TYR A 304 -56.98 -39.59 -6.23
N PHE A 305 -57.82 -38.68 -5.74
CA PHE A 305 -59.16 -38.96 -5.22
C PHE A 305 -60.29 -38.64 -6.20
N TYR A 306 -59.99 -38.04 -7.35
CA TYR A 306 -60.89 -37.77 -8.47
C TYR A 306 -60.30 -38.32 -9.77
#